data_AF-A0A9P9GZW3-F1
#
_entry.id   AF-A0A9P9GZW3-F1
#
_cell.length_a   1.000
_cell.length_b   1.000
_cell.length_c   1.000
_cell.angle_alpha   90.00
_cell.angle_beta   90.00
_cell.angle_gamma   90.00
#
_symmetry.space_group_name_H-M   'P 1'
#
loop_
_entity.id
_entity.type
_entity.pdbx_description
1 polymer ?
#
loop_
_entity_poly.entity_id
_entity_poly.type
_entity_poly.pdbx_seq_one_letter_code
_entity_poly.pdbx_strand_id
1 'polypeptide(L)'
;NHIDFDVNLDEIEEIVWNIEALRIHIIKRRVNVRMDNFDGGPQGDVMASFKRDRTMRRFLFFCREKGVRMLKQTTYHPSSIA
;
A
#
# COMPACT_ATOMS: atom_id res chain seq x y z
N ASN A 1 23.99 0.65 -1.34
CA ASN A 1 22.77 -0.04 -1.84
C ASN A 1 21.61 0.29 -0.92
N HIS A 2 20.98 1.45 -1.12
CA HIS A 2 19.76 1.83 -0.42
C HIS A 2 18.61 1.63 -1.42
N ILE A 3 17.66 0.77 -1.09
CA ILE A 3 16.41 0.69 -1.86
C ILE A 3 15.57 1.85 -1.35
N ASP A 4 15.49 2.91 -2.15
CA ASP A 4 14.51 3.95 -1.94
C ASP A 4 13.19 3.50 -2.57
N PHE A 5 12.15 3.39 -1.75
CA PHE A 5 10.82 3.01 -2.21
C PHE A 5 10.00 4.21 -2.67
N ASP A 6 10.50 5.44 -2.45
CA ASP A 6 9.95 6.72 -2.89
C ASP A 6 8.42 6.77 -2.76
N VAL A 7 7.93 6.56 -1.53
CA VAL A 7 6.49 6.54 -1.24
C VAL A 7 6.09 7.89 -0.67
N ASN A 8 5.59 8.76 -1.53
CA ASN A 8 5.01 10.04 -1.12
C ASN A 8 3.52 9.89 -0.83
N LEU A 9 3.04 10.51 0.25
CA LEU A 9 1.62 10.41 0.67
C LEU A 9 0.65 10.85 -0.43
N ASP A 10 1.00 11.90 -1.17
CA ASP A 10 0.16 12.47 -2.24
C ASP A 10 0.06 11.56 -3.47
N GLU A 11 1.01 10.63 -3.59
CA GLU A 11 1.07 9.61 -4.64
C GLU A 11 0.35 8.33 -4.23
N ILE A 12 -0.11 8.18 -2.99
CA ILE A 12 -0.87 7.00 -2.57
C ILE A 12 -2.31 7.14 -3.05
N GLU A 13 -2.76 6.20 -3.87
CA GLU A 13 -4.15 6.12 -4.27
C GLU A 13 -4.99 5.35 -3.26
N GLU A 14 -4.49 4.18 -2.84
CA GLU A 14 -5.22 3.27 -1.96
C GLU A 14 -4.25 2.42 -1.12
N ILE A 15 -4.68 2.07 0.09
CA ILE A 15 -4.02 1.05 0.90
C ILE A 15 -4.97 -0.12 1.09
N VAL A 16 -4.58 -1.28 0.53
CA VAL A 16 -5.20 -2.57 0.81
C VAL A 16 -4.49 -3.19 2.01
N TRP A 17 -5.23 -3.65 3.02
CA TRP A 17 -4.64 -4.12 4.27
C TRP A 17 -5.27 -5.41 4.80
N ASN A 18 -4.43 -6.27 5.40
CA ASN A 18 -4.86 -7.46 6.13
C ASN A 18 -4.16 -7.49 7.51
N ILE A 19 -4.94 -7.26 8.56
CA ILE A 19 -4.44 -7.23 9.94
C ILE A 19 -3.99 -8.62 10.42
N GLU A 20 -4.68 -9.69 10.03
CA GLU A 20 -4.31 -11.06 10.42
C GLU A 20 -2.97 -11.47 9.80
N ALA A 21 -2.75 -11.10 8.54
CA ALA A 21 -1.50 -11.34 7.84
C ALA A 21 -0.40 -10.32 8.16
N LEU A 22 -0.71 -9.25 8.91
CA LEU A 22 0.15 -8.10 9.17
C LEU A 22 0.78 -7.51 7.89
N ARG A 23 0.02 -7.42 6.81
CA ARG A 23 0.48 -6.97 5.49
C ARG A 23 -0.36 -5.84 4.93
N ILE A 24 0.31 -4.95 4.20
CA ILE A 24 -0.31 -3.90 3.41
C ILE A 24 0.19 -3.94 1.98
N HIS A 25 -0.64 -3.43 1.09
CA HIS A 25 -0.31 -3.12 -0.30
C HIS A 25 -0.68 -1.65 -0.53
N ILE A 26 0.33 -0.83 -0.81
CA ILE A 26 0.22 0.59 -1.11
C ILE A 26 0.16 0.71 -2.63
N ILE A 27 -1.03 1.02 -3.12
CA ILE A 27 -1.28 1.25 -4.54
C ILE A 27 -0.94 2.70 -4.83
N LYS A 28 0.04 2.92 -5.72
CA LYS A 28 0.42 4.27 -6.13
C LYS A 28 -0.53 4.77 -7.22
N ARG A 29 -0.87 6.06 -7.17
CA ARG A 29 -1.63 6.74 -8.21
C ARG A 29 -0.83 6.67 -9.50
N ARG A 30 -1.44 6.10 -10.54
CA ARG A 30 -0.88 6.19 -11.89
C ARG A 30 -1.10 7.59 -12.42
N VAL A 31 -0.19 8.51 -12.10
CA VAL A 31 -0.09 9.74 -12.86
C VAL A 31 0.32 9.31 -14.27
N ASN A 32 -0.36 9.80 -15.31
CA ASN A 32 0.12 9.65 -16.68
C ASN A 32 1.46 10.39 -16.75
N VAL A 33 2.55 9.68 -16.43
CA VAL A 33 3.91 10.19 -16.47
C VAL A 33 4.15 10.53 -17.93
N ARG A 34 3.94 11.81 -18.27
CA ARG A 34 4.59 12.39 -19.43
C ARG A 34 6.06 12.05 -19.24
N MET A 35 6.59 11.34 -20.22
CA MET A 35 7.96 10.85 -20.27
C MET A 35 8.92 12.04 -20.35
N ASP A 36 9.04 12.81 -19.29
CA ASP A 36 9.97 13.92 -19.23
C ASP A 36 10.84 13.72 -17.99
N ASN A 37 11.96 13.05 -18.27
CA ASN A 37 13.26 13.24 -17.63
C ASN A 37 13.33 12.95 -16.13
N PHE A 38 13.88 11.80 -15.74
CA PHE A 38 14.79 11.58 -14.60
C PHE A 38 14.90 10.07 -14.36
N ASP A 39 15.82 9.37 -15.05
CA ASP A 39 16.46 8.06 -14.73
C ASP A 39 15.73 6.91 -13.99
N GLY A 40 14.42 6.98 -13.74
CA GLY A 40 13.64 6.05 -12.94
C GLY A 40 12.33 5.76 -13.63
N GLY A 41 12.20 4.53 -14.14
CA GLY A 41 10.98 4.07 -14.82
C GLY A 41 9.74 4.09 -13.91
N PRO A 42 8.57 3.65 -14.41
CA PRO A 42 7.34 3.62 -13.64
C PRO A 42 7.55 2.83 -12.34
N GLN A 43 7.45 3.51 -11.20
CA GLN A 43 7.57 2.87 -9.90
C GLN A 43 6.30 2.06 -9.63
N GLY A 44 6.47 0.78 -9.31
CA GLY A 44 5.36 -0.10 -8.98
C GLY A 44 4.74 0.19 -7.61
N ASP A 45 3.68 -0.55 -7.31
CA ASP A 45 3.06 -0.57 -5.99
C ASP A 45 4.03 -1.14 -4.93
N VAL A 46 3.81 -0.78 -3.67
CA VAL A 46 4.67 -1.22 -2.55
C VAL A 46 3.92 -2.19 -1.65
N MET A 47 4.50 -3.37 -1.43
CA MET A 47 4.03 -4.31 -0.41
C MET A 47 4.93 -4.22 0.83
N ALA A 48 4.32 -4.14 2.01
CA ALA A 48 5.04 -4.09 3.27
C ALA A 48 4.41 -5.04 4.30
N SER A 49 5.26 -5.58 5.17
CA SER A 49 4.84 -6.40 6.31
C SER A 49 5.23 -5.74 7.62
N PHE A 50 4.37 -5.88 8.62
CA PHE A 50 4.60 -5.35 9.96
C PHE A 50 4.92 -6.50 10.92
N LYS A 51 5.89 -6.27 11.80
CA LYS A 51 6.20 -7.24 12.87
C LYS A 51 5.15 -7.26 14.00
N ARG A 52 4.35 -6.20 14.14
CA ARG A 52 3.42 -6.01 15.27
C ARG A 52 2.10 -5.40 14.79
N ASP A 53 0.99 -6.00 15.23
CA ASP A 53 -0.37 -5.51 15.00
C ASP A 53 -0.53 -4.03 15.41
N ARG A 54 -0.07 -3.67 16.61
CA ARG A 54 -0.15 -2.29 17.11
C ARG A 54 0.51 -1.28 16.17
N THR A 55 1.66 -1.63 15.59
CA THR A 55 2.37 -0.74 14.66
C THR A 55 1.60 -0.58 13.35
N MET A 56 1.08 -1.68 12.82
CA MET A 56 0.23 -1.64 11.62
C MET A 56 -1.03 -0.80 11.84
N ARG A 57 -1.74 -0.98 12.96
CA ARG A 57 -2.93 -0.19 13.28
C ARG A 57 -2.65 1.31 13.37
N ARG A 58 -1.53 1.69 13.99
CA ARG A 58 -1.11 3.10 14.06
C ARG A 58 -0.84 3.68 12.67
N PHE A 59 -0.19 2.90 11.80
CA PHE A 59 0.05 3.30 10.42
C PHE A 59 -1.27 3.47 9.64
N LEU A 60 -2.17 2.48 9.70
CA LEU A 60 -3.47 2.56 9.03
C LEU A 60 -4.31 3.74 9.53
N PHE A 61 -4.29 3.99 10.85
CA PHE A 61 -4.95 5.14 11.45
C PHE A 61 -4.40 6.46 10.91
N PHE A 62 -3.07 6.60 10.87
CA PHE A 62 -2.39 7.76 10.29
C PHE A 62 -2.80 7.98 8.83
N CYS A 63 -2.77 6.96 7.98
CA CYS A 63 -3.17 7.08 6.58
C CYS A 63 -4.64 7.49 6.42
N ARG A 64 -5.52 6.95 7.27
CA ARG A 64 -6.93 7.35 7.30
C ARG A 64 -7.10 8.81 7.71
N GLU A 65 -6.37 9.30 8.71
CA GLU A 65 -6.38 10.71 9.11
C GLU A 65 -5.90 11.65 7.98
N LYS A 66 -5.01 11.15 7.12
CA LYS A 66 -4.56 11.86 5.91
C LYS A 66 -5.51 11.73 4.72
N GLY A 67 -6.68 11.09 4.90
CA GLY A 67 -7.68 10.95 3.84
C GLY A 67 -7.34 9.91 2.78
N VAL A 68 -6.35 9.05 3.02
CA VAL A 68 -6.00 7.96 2.10
C VAL A 68 -7.14 6.94 2.07
N ARG A 69 -7.46 6.43 0.88
CA ARG A 69 -8.48 5.39 0.70
C ARG A 69 -8.00 4.08 1.31
N MET A 70 -8.84 3.44 2.12
CA MET A 70 -8.47 2.23 2.86
C MET A 70 -9.40 1.06 2.52
N LEU A 71 -8.85 -0.04 2.03
CA LEU A 71 -9.61 -1.26 1.71
C LEU A 71 -9.13 -2.44 2.57
N LYS A 72 -10.03 -3.04 3.36
CA LYS A 72 -9.71 -4.27 4.07
C LYS A 72 -9.71 -5.44 3.08
N GLN A 73 -8.61 -6.18 3.01
CA GLN A 73 -8.60 -7.45 2.30
C GLN A 73 -9.39 -8.46 3.12
N THR A 74 -10.55 -8.88 2.60
CA THR A 74 -11.28 -10.03 3.12
C THR A 74 -10.61 -11.28 2.56
N THR A 75 -10.18 -12.18 3.43
CA THR A 75 -9.76 -13.52 3.04
C THR A 75 -11.01 -14.25 2.57
N TYR A 76 -11.36 -14.14 1.27
CA TYR A 76 -12.35 -15.05 0.69
C TYR A 76 -11.71 -16.43 0.65
N HIS A 77 -12.17 -17.33 1.52
CA HIS A 77 -11.89 -18.77 1.40
C HIS A 77 -12.97 -19.35 0.47
N PRO A 78 -12.64 -19.72 -0.78
CA PRO A 78 -13.60 -20.35 -1.69
C PRO A 78 -13.97 -21.78 -1.29
N SER A 79 -13.33 -22.36 -0.26
CA SER A 79 -13.40 -23.78 0.10
C SER A 79 -14.69 -24.23 0.79
N SER A 80 -15.78 -23.47 0.68
CA SER A 80 -17.09 -23.85 1.23
C SER A 80 -18.12 -24.22 0.17
N ILE A 81 -17.71 -24.36 -1.09
CA ILE A 81 -18.54 -24.96 -2.13
C ILE A 81 -17.69 -25.99 -2.89
N ALA A 82 -18.19 -27.24 -2.84
CA ALA A 82 -17.69 -28.50 -3.40
C ALA A 82 -16.75 -29.32 -2.51
#